data_AF-A0A5N5E3B2-F1
#
_entry.id   AF-A0A5N5E3B2-F1
#
_cell.length_a   1.000
_cell.length_b   1.000
_cell.length_c   1.000
_cell.angle_alpha   90.00
_cell.angle_beta   90.00
_cell.angle_gamma   90.00
#
_symmetry.space_group_name_H-M   'P 1'
#
loop_
_entity.id
_entity.type
_entity.pdbx_description
1 polymer ?
#
loop_
_entity_poly.entity_id
_entity_poly.type
_entity_poly.pdbx_seq_one_letter_code
_entity_poly.pdbx_strand_id
1 'polypeptide(L)'
;HLTLSMAIPPLWVLGSPGLLLLRSTSHRGPGRNVLVLALSALRSRPAAGHVFLEIFFLASGLLFIMPVLATGPLPVRQSYLGRCFDLFVEMPLHVFIGVVLMMATKPLLTTFVNPPPEWGVDVMQDQQLAGALAWSYGEPVALVVVVIFAMRWNRDDKRMNAAQDRRAEIDGDSDLEAYNNFLRSLSAAERPETR
;
A
#
# COMPACT_ATOMS: atom_id res chain seq x y z
N HIS A 1 1.11 2.37 21.42
CA HIS A 1 1.72 2.15 20.10
C HIS A 1 0.72 2.11 18.93
N LEU A 2 -0.59 2.02 19.16
CA LEU A 2 -1.64 2.03 18.11
C LEU A 2 -2.16 3.43 17.74
N THR A 3 -1.96 4.45 18.58
CA THR A 3 -2.42 5.82 18.31
C THR A 3 -1.43 6.65 17.47
N LEU A 4 -0.19 6.18 17.33
CA LEU A 4 0.87 6.91 16.62
C LEU A 4 0.92 6.61 15.11
N SER A 5 0.47 5.42 14.68
CA SER A 5 0.41 5.04 13.26
C SER A 5 -0.86 5.52 12.54
N MET A 6 -1.90 5.87 13.29
CA MET A 6 -3.20 6.31 12.77
C MET A 6 -3.25 7.81 12.44
N ALA A 7 -2.31 8.60 12.99
CA ALA A 7 -2.22 10.04 12.74
C ALA A 7 -1.37 10.40 11.51
N ILE A 8 -0.58 9.46 10.97
CA ILE A 8 0.36 9.72 9.86
C ILE A 8 -0.36 9.84 8.51
N PRO A 9 -1.37 9.01 8.17
CA PRO A 9 -2.02 9.11 6.85
C PRO A 9 -2.82 10.41 6.60
N PRO A 10 -3.57 10.97 7.58
CA PRO A 10 -4.27 12.25 7.39
C PRO A 10 -3.31 13.44 7.22
N LEU A 11 -2.11 13.35 7.79
CA LEU A 11 -1.08 14.40 7.74
C LEU A 11 -0.36 14.51 6.38
N TRP A 12 -0.51 13.50 5.51
CA TRP A 12 0.06 13.51 4.16
C TRP A 12 -0.90 14.04 3.08
N VAL A 13 -2.20 14.08 3.36
CA VAL A 13 -3.25 14.44 2.40
C VAL A 13 -3.71 15.90 2.55
N LEU A 14 -3.50 16.54 3.71
CA LEU A 14 -3.70 17.99 3.88
C LEU A 14 -2.36 18.70 3.81
N GLY A 15 -2.16 19.48 2.74
CA GLY A 15 -0.91 20.19 2.45
C GLY A 15 -0.29 20.90 3.64
N SER A 16 0.91 20.44 4.03
CA SER A 16 1.96 21.16 4.78
C SER A 16 1.56 21.90 6.07
N PRO A 17 2.35 21.69 7.13
CA PRO A 17 3.32 22.75 7.39
C PRO A 17 4.72 22.17 7.60
N GLY A 18 5.43 21.98 6.49
CA GLY A 18 6.90 21.91 6.47
C GLY A 18 7.57 23.17 7.05
N LEU A 19 6.82 24.24 7.39
CA LEU A 19 7.35 25.45 8.02
C LEU A 19 7.52 25.35 9.56
N LEU A 20 6.87 24.40 10.23
CA LEU A 20 7.05 24.16 11.68
C LEU A 20 8.02 23.00 11.97
N LEU A 21 8.17 22.05 11.03
CA LEU A 21 9.20 21.02 11.07
C LEU A 21 10.60 21.56 10.68
N LEU A 22 10.67 22.64 9.89
CA LEU A 22 11.94 23.28 9.55
C LEU A 22 12.59 24.08 10.70
N ARG A 23 11.93 24.23 11.86
CA ARG A 23 12.52 24.92 13.03
C ARG A 23 13.01 23.98 14.13
N SER A 24 12.80 22.66 14.04
CA SER A 24 13.10 21.74 15.15
C SER A 24 13.97 20.53 14.83
N THR A 25 14.50 20.37 13.61
CA THR A 25 15.51 19.33 13.34
C THR A 25 16.79 19.88 12.72
N SER A 26 17.74 20.08 13.62
CA SER A 26 19.21 20.07 13.48
C SER A 26 19.79 19.85 12.08
N HIS A 27 20.61 20.79 11.63
CA HIS A 27 21.33 20.83 10.35
C HIS A 27 22.47 19.79 10.19
N ARG A 28 22.30 18.54 10.61
CA ARG A 28 23.27 17.45 10.31
C ARG A 28 22.56 16.12 10.08
N GLY A 29 22.51 15.64 8.82
CA GLY A 29 22.02 14.30 8.53
C GLY A 29 21.66 13.98 7.06
N PRO A 30 21.27 12.72 6.78
CA PRO A 30 21.09 12.14 5.44
C PRO A 30 19.98 12.78 4.59
N GLY A 31 19.06 13.55 5.19
CA GLY A 31 18.02 14.30 4.46
C GLY A 31 18.57 15.40 3.55
N ARG A 32 19.73 15.98 3.89
CA ARG A 32 20.44 16.93 3.00
C ARG A 32 20.93 16.22 1.75
N ASN A 33 21.36 14.97 1.88
CA ASN A 33 21.85 14.20 0.74
C ASN A 33 20.69 13.83 -0.18
N VAL A 34 19.50 13.47 0.35
CA VAL A 34 18.30 13.20 -0.46
C VAL A 34 17.85 14.45 -1.23
N LEU A 35 17.80 15.62 -0.58
CA LEU A 35 17.43 16.88 -1.23
C LEU A 35 18.47 17.30 -2.28
N VAL A 36 19.76 17.14 -1.97
CA VAL A 36 20.85 17.44 -2.90
C VAL A 36 20.91 16.43 -4.06
N LEU A 37 20.54 15.17 -3.85
CA LEU A 37 20.45 14.15 -4.90
C LEU A 37 19.27 14.42 -5.84
N ALA A 38 18.12 14.83 -5.30
CA ALA A 38 16.96 15.21 -6.08
C ALA A 38 17.24 16.46 -6.93
N LEU A 39 17.87 17.47 -6.35
CA LEU A 39 18.23 18.70 -7.05
C LEU A 39 19.40 18.50 -8.05
N SER A 40 20.31 17.56 -7.81
CA SER A 40 21.40 17.23 -8.74
C SER A 40 20.92 16.35 -9.89
N ALA A 41 19.96 15.45 -9.67
CA ALA A 41 19.30 14.66 -10.71
C ALA A 41 18.44 15.50 -11.64
N LEU A 42 17.80 16.56 -11.13
CA LEU A 42 17.08 17.53 -11.96
C LEU A 42 18.02 18.38 -12.85
N ARG A 43 19.33 18.39 -12.53
CA ARG A 43 20.35 19.20 -13.21
C ARG A 43 21.26 18.37 -14.14
N SER A 44 21.17 17.04 -14.12
CA SER A 44 21.97 16.18 -15.01
C SER A 44 21.36 16.13 -16.42
N ARG A 45 22.21 15.85 -17.43
CA ARG A 45 21.80 15.76 -18.86
C ARG A 45 20.49 14.95 -18.99
N PRO A 46 19.58 15.30 -19.92
CA PRO A 46 18.23 14.74 -19.99
C PRO A 46 18.17 13.21 -19.92
N ALA A 47 19.17 12.51 -20.48
CA ALA A 47 19.27 11.04 -20.41
C ALA A 47 19.67 10.50 -19.02
N ALA A 48 20.58 11.15 -18.29
CA ALA A 48 21.06 10.67 -16.99
C ALA A 48 20.04 10.90 -15.87
N GLY A 49 19.31 12.02 -15.92
CA GLY A 49 18.21 12.29 -15.00
C GLY A 49 17.04 11.33 -15.22
N HIS A 50 16.72 11.01 -16.47
CA HIS A 50 15.66 10.05 -16.82
C HIS A 50 15.94 8.64 -16.31
N VAL A 51 17.12 8.07 -16.60
CA VAL A 51 17.51 6.74 -16.11
C VAL A 51 17.55 6.69 -14.58
N PHE A 52 18.01 7.76 -13.94
CA PHE A 52 17.95 7.84 -12.47
C PHE A 52 16.50 7.79 -11.95
N LEU A 53 15.58 8.54 -12.57
CA LEU A 53 14.17 8.53 -12.21
C LEU A 53 13.57 7.12 -12.36
N GLU A 54 13.85 6.45 -13.48
CA GLU A 54 13.40 5.07 -13.73
C GLU A 54 13.91 4.10 -12.67
N ILE A 55 15.22 4.12 -12.37
CA ILE A 55 15.82 3.27 -11.33
C ILE A 55 15.23 3.61 -9.96
N PHE A 56 15.02 4.89 -9.65
CA PHE A 56 14.45 5.34 -8.39
C PHE A 56 13.00 4.85 -8.23
N PHE A 57 12.16 5.01 -9.26
CA PHE A 57 10.78 4.53 -9.25
C PHE A 57 10.72 3.01 -9.19
N LEU A 58 11.58 2.31 -9.92
CA LEU A 58 11.69 0.85 -9.88
C LEU A 58 12.09 0.37 -8.47
N ALA A 59 13.14 0.95 -7.89
CA ALA A 59 13.60 0.64 -6.55
C ALA A 59 12.53 0.95 -5.49
N SER A 60 11.84 2.09 -5.63
CA SER A 60 10.71 2.46 -4.77
C SER A 60 9.58 1.44 -4.87
N GLY A 61 9.22 1.00 -6.08
CA GLY A 61 8.22 -0.05 -6.29
C GLY A 61 8.62 -1.38 -5.65
N LEU A 62 9.88 -1.80 -5.82
CA LEU A 62 10.43 -3.00 -5.16
C LEU A 62 10.40 -2.90 -3.63
N LEU A 63 10.70 -1.72 -3.07
CA LEU A 63 10.61 -1.46 -1.64
C LEU A 63 9.16 -1.48 -1.13
N PHE A 64 8.20 -1.06 -1.95
CA PHE A 64 6.78 -1.09 -1.61
C PHE A 64 6.19 -2.50 -1.63
N ILE A 65 6.65 -3.35 -2.55
CA ILE A 65 6.25 -4.76 -2.63
C ILE A 65 6.93 -5.60 -1.52
N MET A 66 8.10 -5.17 -1.03
CA MET A 66 8.88 -5.89 0.00
C MET A 66 8.05 -6.26 1.24
N PRO A 67 7.31 -5.35 1.91
CA PRO A 67 6.44 -5.70 3.03
C PRO A 67 5.38 -6.78 2.72
N VAL A 68 4.84 -6.78 1.49
CA VAL A 68 3.85 -7.76 1.04
C VAL A 68 4.49 -9.13 0.78
N LEU A 69 5.70 -9.14 0.20
CA LEU A 69 6.45 -10.36 -0.11
C LEU A 69 7.27 -10.91 1.06
N ALA A 70 7.61 -10.09 2.05
CA ALA A 70 8.50 -10.43 3.15
C ALA A 70 7.91 -11.56 3.98
N THR A 71 8.53 -12.74 3.85
CA THR A 71 8.27 -13.93 4.65
C THR A 71 9.17 -14.04 5.88
N GLY A 72 10.08 -13.07 6.07
CA GLY A 72 11.02 -13.05 7.18
C GLY A 72 10.39 -12.60 8.51
N PRO A 73 11.05 -12.88 9.66
CA PRO A 73 10.59 -12.40 10.96
C PRO A 73 10.77 -10.88 11.03
N LEU A 74 9.77 -10.11 10.59
CA LEU A 74 9.71 -8.70 10.96
C LEU A 74 9.48 -8.59 12.47
N PRO A 75 10.07 -7.59 13.15
CA PRO A 75 9.90 -7.36 14.59
C PRO A 75 8.43 -7.30 15.04
N VAL A 76 7.52 -6.99 14.12
CA VAL A 76 6.07 -7.02 14.32
C VAL A 76 5.46 -7.90 13.23
N ARG A 77 4.82 -9.01 13.61
CA ARG A 77 4.05 -9.85 12.66
C ARG A 77 2.75 -9.13 12.31
N GLN A 78 2.70 -8.52 11.13
CA GLN A 78 1.46 -7.94 10.62
C GLN A 78 0.47 -9.06 10.29
N SER A 79 -0.74 -8.96 10.83
CA SER A 79 -1.82 -9.91 10.56
C SER A 79 -2.16 -9.93 9.06
N TYR A 80 -2.72 -11.05 8.57
CA TYR A 80 -3.18 -11.14 7.18
C TYR A 80 -4.20 -10.04 6.84
N LEU A 81 -5.08 -9.70 7.79
CA LEU A 81 -6.01 -8.57 7.67
C LEU A 81 -5.27 -7.23 7.51
N GLY A 82 -4.21 -6.99 8.28
CA GLY A 82 -3.41 -5.77 8.17
C GLY A 82 -2.75 -5.64 6.79
N ARG A 83 -2.20 -6.73 6.26
CA ARG A 83 -1.62 -6.72 4.90
C ARG A 83 -2.67 -6.54 3.80
N CYS A 84 -3.86 -7.10 3.99
CA CYS A 84 -4.97 -6.92 3.06
C CYS A 84 -5.45 -5.45 3.03
N PHE A 85 -5.50 -4.81 4.19
CA PHE A 85 -5.85 -3.39 4.30
C PHE A 85 -4.78 -2.48 3.67
N ASP A 86 -3.49 -2.74 3.91
CA ASP A 86 -2.40 -2.00 3.29
C ASP A 86 -2.48 -2.08 1.76
N LEU A 87 -2.67 -3.29 1.23
CA LEU A 87 -2.86 -3.51 -0.20
C LEU A 87 -4.11 -2.78 -0.74
N PHE A 88 -5.21 -2.80 0.01
CA PHE A 88 -6.44 -2.09 -0.36
C PHE A 88 -6.27 -0.57 -0.36
N VAL A 89 -5.48 0.01 0.55
CA VAL A 89 -5.23 1.46 0.59
C VAL A 89 -4.30 1.89 -0.53
N GLU A 90 -3.33 1.06 -0.90
CA GLU A 90 -2.40 1.32 -2.00
C GLU A 90 -3.10 1.32 -3.37
N MET A 91 -4.03 0.40 -3.60
CA MET A 91 -4.66 0.19 -4.90
C MET A 91 -5.35 1.44 -5.47
N PRO A 92 -6.23 2.17 -4.74
CA PRO A 92 -6.87 3.38 -5.26
C PRO A 92 -5.88 4.48 -5.61
N LEU A 93 -4.80 4.65 -4.82
CA LEU A 93 -3.83 5.72 -5.02
C LEU A 93 -3.16 5.61 -6.41
N HIS A 94 -2.81 4.39 -6.83
CA HIS A 94 -2.10 4.16 -8.09
C HIS A 94 -3.00 4.29 -9.32
N VAL A 95 -4.22 3.74 -9.26
CA VAL A 95 -5.19 3.83 -10.38
C VAL A 95 -5.64 5.27 -10.58
N PHE A 96 -5.81 6.03 -9.49
CA PHE A 96 -6.31 7.39 -9.56
C PHE A 96 -5.40 8.32 -10.37
N ILE A 97 -4.08 8.19 -10.22
CA ILE A 97 -3.12 9.02 -10.99
C ILE A 97 -3.24 8.73 -12.49
N GLY A 98 -3.28 7.45 -12.87
CA GLY A 98 -3.43 7.04 -14.27
C GLY A 98 -4.75 7.51 -14.89
N VAL A 99 -5.86 7.33 -14.15
CA VAL A 99 -7.19 7.79 -14.59
C VAL A 99 -7.27 9.31 -14.69
N VAL A 100 -6.66 10.05 -13.77
CA VAL A 100 -6.59 11.52 -13.85
C VAL A 100 -5.85 11.98 -15.10
N LEU A 101 -4.73 11.33 -15.46
CA LEU A 101 -4.00 11.62 -16.71
C LEU A 101 -4.85 11.35 -17.96
N MET A 102 -5.62 10.26 -17.97
CA MET A 102 -6.52 9.90 -19.08
C MET A 102 -7.75 10.81 -19.19
N MET A 103 -8.33 11.20 -18.06
CA MET A 103 -9.59 11.97 -18.01
C MET A 103 -9.36 13.48 -18.05
N ALA A 104 -8.11 13.93 -17.89
CA ALA A 104 -7.76 15.34 -17.98
C ALA A 104 -8.12 15.90 -19.37
N THR A 105 -8.83 17.02 -19.38
CA THR A 105 -9.23 17.74 -20.60
C THR A 105 -8.22 18.80 -21.01
N LYS A 106 -7.20 19.04 -20.19
CA LYS A 106 -6.09 19.97 -20.43
C LYS A 106 -4.77 19.30 -20.02
N PRO A 107 -3.64 19.63 -20.67
CA PRO A 107 -2.34 19.15 -20.23
C PRO A 107 -2.08 19.55 -18.77
N LEU A 108 -1.71 18.59 -17.94
CA LEU A 108 -1.47 18.79 -16.50
C LEU A 108 -0.12 19.47 -16.24
N LEU A 109 0.83 19.35 -17.18
CA LEU A 109 2.11 20.04 -17.14
C LEU A 109 2.17 21.11 -18.24
N THR A 110 2.28 22.37 -17.84
CA THR A 110 2.39 23.51 -18.76
C THR A 110 3.70 23.52 -19.54
N THR A 111 4.74 22.87 -19.01
CA THR A 111 6.07 22.77 -19.62
C THR A 111 6.07 22.08 -20.99
N PHE A 112 5.13 21.16 -21.21
CA PHE A 112 5.05 20.36 -22.44
C PHE A 112 3.95 20.81 -23.40
N VAL A 113 3.28 21.94 -23.12
CA VAL A 113 2.16 22.45 -23.92
C VAL A 113 2.60 22.89 -25.32
N ASN A 114 3.86 23.30 -25.48
CA ASN A 114 4.43 23.74 -26.76
C ASN A 114 5.66 22.88 -27.12
N PRO A 115 5.46 21.62 -27.54
CA PRO A 115 6.57 20.82 -28.02
C PRO A 115 7.12 21.42 -29.34
N PRO A 116 8.41 21.19 -29.65
CA PRO A 116 8.97 21.57 -30.94
C PRO A 116 8.10 21.01 -32.09
N PRO A 117 7.74 21.82 -33.10
CA PRO A 117 6.84 21.40 -34.18
C PRO A 117 7.32 20.15 -34.94
N GLU A 118 8.64 19.95 -34.99
CA GLU A 118 9.30 18.79 -35.60
C GLU A 118 8.97 17.44 -34.98
N TRP A 119 8.40 17.41 -33.76
CA TRP A 119 8.05 16.15 -33.09
C TRP A 119 6.68 15.61 -33.51
N GLY A 120 5.78 16.46 -34.03
CA GLY A 120 4.45 16.04 -34.47
C GLY A 120 3.59 15.36 -33.39
N VAL A 121 3.86 15.63 -32.12
CA VAL A 121 3.17 15.01 -30.97
C VAL A 121 1.96 15.83 -30.57
N ASP A 122 0.79 15.18 -30.51
CA ASP A 122 -0.37 15.72 -29.80
C ASP A 122 -0.17 15.51 -28.28
N VAL A 123 0.06 16.61 -27.56
CA VAL A 123 0.31 16.63 -26.12
C VAL A 123 -0.83 15.98 -25.33
N MET A 124 -2.08 16.14 -25.78
CA MET A 124 -3.23 15.57 -25.11
C MET A 124 -3.24 14.04 -25.27
N GLN A 125 -3.06 13.58 -26.50
CA GLN A 125 -3.03 12.16 -26.81
C GLN A 125 -1.87 11.45 -26.11
N ASP A 126 -0.70 12.09 -26.08
CA ASP A 126 0.49 11.56 -25.40
C ASP A 126 0.27 11.42 -23.88
N GLN A 127 -0.34 12.42 -23.24
CA GLN A 127 -0.68 12.35 -21.80
C GLN A 127 -1.67 11.22 -21.49
N GLN A 128 -2.71 11.07 -22.31
CA GLN A 128 -3.71 10.01 -22.14
C GLN A 128 -3.09 8.62 -22.34
N LEU A 129 -2.24 8.48 -23.36
CA LEU A 129 -1.51 7.25 -23.61
C LEU A 129 -0.53 6.94 -22.47
N ALA A 130 0.17 7.95 -21.94
CA ALA A 130 1.05 7.81 -20.79
C ALA A 130 0.27 7.35 -19.54
N GLY A 131 -0.92 7.92 -19.29
CA GLY A 131 -1.83 7.45 -18.23
C GLY A 131 -2.25 6.00 -18.43
N ALA A 132 -2.57 5.60 -19.67
CA ALA A 132 -2.94 4.24 -20.03
C ALA A 132 -1.82 3.23 -19.89
N LEU A 133 -0.61 3.59 -20.29
CA LEU A 133 0.56 2.75 -20.11
C LEU A 133 0.93 2.62 -18.63
N ALA A 134 0.90 3.73 -17.88
CA ALA A 134 1.17 3.72 -16.45
C ALA A 134 0.21 2.80 -15.68
N TRP A 135 -1.08 2.81 -16.03
CA TRP A 135 -2.07 1.92 -15.43
C TRP A 135 -1.91 0.46 -15.88
N SER A 136 -1.90 0.21 -17.20
CA SER A 136 -1.89 -1.15 -17.75
C SER A 136 -0.63 -1.95 -17.42
N TYR A 137 0.51 -1.30 -17.18
CA TYR A 137 1.74 -1.97 -16.78
C TYR A 137 1.75 -2.36 -15.28
N GLY A 138 1.05 -1.60 -14.44
CA GLY A 138 0.96 -1.85 -13.00
C GLY A 138 0.01 -3.00 -12.64
N GLU A 139 -1.12 -3.10 -13.34
CA GLU A 139 -2.20 -4.03 -13.01
C GLU A 139 -1.79 -5.53 -13.03
N PRO A 140 -1.03 -6.03 -14.03
CA PRO A 140 -0.59 -7.42 -14.04
C PRO A 140 0.34 -7.76 -12.88
N VAL A 141 1.21 -6.82 -12.48
CA VAL A 141 2.13 -7.02 -11.35
C VAL A 141 1.34 -7.07 -10.05
N ALA A 142 0.40 -6.14 -9.86
CA ALA A 142 -0.50 -6.13 -8.71
C ALA A 142 -1.28 -7.45 -8.60
N LEU A 143 -1.86 -7.92 -9.71
CA LEU A 143 -2.60 -9.18 -9.76
C LEU A 143 -1.73 -10.36 -9.34
N VAL A 144 -0.49 -10.46 -9.84
CA VAL A 144 0.46 -11.51 -9.46
C VAL A 144 0.74 -11.47 -7.96
N VAL A 145 0.97 -10.29 -7.39
CA VAL A 145 1.23 -10.13 -5.94
C VAL A 145 0.03 -10.58 -5.12
N VAL A 146 -1.19 -10.18 -5.50
CA VAL A 146 -2.44 -10.58 -4.84
C VAL A 146 -2.64 -12.09 -4.89
N VAL A 147 -2.41 -12.71 -6.05
CA VAL A 147 -2.53 -14.16 -6.23
C VAL A 147 -1.52 -14.90 -5.35
N ILE A 148 -0.26 -14.45 -5.31
CA ILE A 148 0.77 -15.02 -4.42
C ILE A 148 0.36 -14.88 -2.95
N PHE A 149 -0.13 -13.70 -2.55
CA PHE A 149 -0.60 -13.46 -1.19
C PHE A 149 -1.77 -14.37 -0.81
N ALA A 150 -2.80 -14.48 -1.66
CA ALA A 150 -3.96 -15.32 -1.43
C ALA A 150 -3.58 -16.81 -1.33
N MET A 151 -2.68 -17.30 -2.21
CA MET A 151 -2.16 -18.66 -2.12
C MET A 151 -1.41 -18.92 -0.81
N ARG A 152 -0.61 -17.95 -0.35
CA ARG A 152 0.13 -18.04 0.92
C ARG A 152 -0.81 -18.04 2.11
N TRP A 153 -1.79 -17.13 2.14
CA TRP A 153 -2.78 -17.06 3.21
C TRP A 153 -3.60 -18.35 3.31
N ASN A 154 -4.12 -18.87 2.19
CA ASN A 154 -4.85 -20.14 2.17
C ASN A 154 -4.03 -21.32 2.69
N ARG A 155 -2.72 -21.36 2.38
CA ARG A 155 -1.82 -22.40 2.90
C ARG A 155 -1.60 -22.27 4.41
N ASP A 156 -1.48 -21.06 4.92
CA ASP A 156 -1.27 -20.83 6.35
C ASP A 156 -2.53 -21.12 7.17
N ASP A 157 -3.68 -20.69 6.66
CA ASP A 157 -4.99 -20.92 7.29
C ASP A 157 -5.28 -22.43 7.41
N LYS A 158 -5.04 -23.20 6.34
CA LYS A 158 -5.13 -24.67 6.38
C LYS A 158 -4.21 -25.31 7.41
N ARG A 159 -2.99 -24.78 7.61
CA ARG A 159 -2.05 -25.30 8.60
C ARG A 159 -2.51 -25.00 10.02
N MET A 160 -3.04 -23.80 10.25
CA MET A 160 -3.61 -23.40 11.53
C MET A 160 -4.84 -24.24 11.88
N ASN A 161 -5.77 -24.38 10.94
CA ASN A 161 -6.98 -25.19 11.12
C ASN A 161 -6.62 -26.66 11.39
N ALA A 162 -5.72 -27.26 10.61
CA ALA A 162 -5.27 -28.63 10.86
C ALA A 162 -4.55 -28.81 12.21
N ALA A 163 -3.89 -27.77 12.72
CA ALA A 163 -3.29 -27.80 14.06
C ALA A 163 -4.34 -27.66 15.16
N GLN A 164 -5.40 -26.90 14.92
CA GLN A 164 -6.54 -26.75 15.82
C GLN A 164 -7.38 -28.04 15.87
N ASP A 165 -7.69 -28.65 14.72
CA ASP A 165 -8.40 -29.93 14.63
C ASP A 165 -7.67 -31.02 15.43
N ARG A 166 -6.35 -31.14 15.27
CA ARG A 166 -5.53 -32.09 16.06
C ARG A 166 -5.58 -31.82 17.57
N ARG A 167 -5.72 -30.57 18.00
CA ARG A 167 -5.87 -30.24 19.43
C ARG A 167 -7.26 -30.62 19.93
N ALA A 168 -8.29 -30.38 19.13
CA ALA A 168 -9.67 -30.76 19.45
C ALA A 168 -9.83 -32.30 19.57
N GLU A 169 -9.14 -33.07 18.71
CA GLU A 169 -9.09 -34.55 18.81
C GLU A 169 -8.47 -35.05 20.12
N ILE A 170 -7.49 -34.31 20.68
CA ILE A 170 -6.78 -34.69 21.91
C ILE A 170 -7.53 -34.21 23.16
N ASP A 171 -8.02 -32.97 23.15
CA ASP A 171 -8.62 -32.30 24.32
C ASP A 171 -10.15 -32.43 24.40
N GLY A 172 -10.77 -33.07 23.41
CA GLY A 172 -12.20 -33.41 23.44
C GLY A 172 -13.14 -32.21 23.31
N ASP A 173 -12.77 -31.21 22.51
CA ASP A 173 -13.58 -30.01 22.23
C ASP A 173 -14.10 -29.27 23.48
N SER A 174 -13.32 -29.36 24.57
CA SER A 174 -13.64 -28.87 25.92
C SER A 174 -14.07 -27.39 25.94
N ASP A 175 -13.41 -26.56 25.12
CA ASP A 175 -13.70 -25.13 24.96
C ASP A 175 -15.07 -24.89 24.30
N LEU A 176 -15.44 -25.67 23.28
CA LEU A 176 -16.76 -25.55 22.64
C LEU A 176 -17.89 -26.05 23.54
N GLU A 177 -17.65 -27.09 24.34
CA GLU A 177 -18.60 -27.52 25.38
C GLU A 177 -18.80 -26.46 26.46
N ALA A 178 -17.72 -25.86 26.97
CA ALA A 178 -17.79 -24.78 27.95
C ALA A 178 -18.56 -23.58 27.40
N TYR A 179 -18.32 -23.21 26.13
CA TYR A 179 -19.03 -22.14 25.46
C TYR A 179 -20.53 -22.45 25.25
N ASN A 180 -20.85 -23.67 24.82
CA ASN A 180 -22.23 -24.12 24.68
C ASN A 180 -22.99 -24.09 26.02
N ASN A 181 -22.33 -24.45 27.12
CA ASN A 181 -22.91 -24.37 28.47
C ASN A 181 -23.17 -22.92 28.89
N PHE A 182 -22.28 -21.99 28.55
CA PHE A 182 -22.49 -20.56 28.79
C PHE A 182 -23.66 -20.00 27.97
N LEU A 183 -23.78 -20.33 26.68
CA LEU A 183 -24.92 -19.89 25.86
C LEU A 183 -26.26 -20.42 26.41
N ARG A 184 -26.29 -21.66 26.91
CA ARG A 184 -27.47 -22.22 27.57
C ARG A 184 -27.85 -21.43 28.82
N SER A 185 -26.89 -21.00 29.64
CA SER A 185 -27.17 -20.21 30.84
C SER A 185 -27.75 -18.83 30.50
N LEU A 186 -27.28 -18.19 29.43
CA LEU A 186 -27.89 -16.96 28.91
C LEU A 186 -29.33 -17.18 28.44
N SER A 187 -29.58 -18.24 27.64
CA SER A 187 -30.93 -18.56 27.14
C SER A 187 -31.93 -18.93 28.24
N ALA A 188 -31.42 -19.44 29.37
CA ALA A 188 -32.21 -19.78 30.55
C ALA A 188 -32.51 -18.53 31.39
N ALA A 189 -31.55 -17.60 31.50
CA ALA A 189 -31.74 -16.32 32.17
C ALA A 189 -32.71 -15.38 31.41
N GLU A 190 -32.77 -15.48 30.08
CA GLU A 190 -33.61 -14.64 29.21
C GLU A 190 -35.07 -15.14 29.09
N ARG A 191 -35.38 -16.34 29.61
CA ARG A 191 -36.76 -16.83 29.78
C ARG A 191 -37.18 -16.67 31.24
N PRO A 192 -37.74 -15.51 31.66
CA PRO A 192 -38.45 -15.45 32.92
C PRO A 192 -39.64 -16.41 32.84
N GLU A 193 -39.79 -17.26 33.86
CA GLU A 193 -40.95 -18.13 34.02
C GLU A 193 -42.22 -17.28 33.92
N THR A 194 -42.93 -17.41 32.80
CA THR A 194 -44.32 -16.99 32.68
C THR A 194 -45.14 -18.04 33.43
N ARG A 195 -45.30 -17.83 34.74
CA ARG A 195 -46.21 -18.61 35.56
C ARG A 195 -47.05 -17.70 36.45
#